data_AF-A0A3P7IPM9-F1
#
_entry.id   AF-A0A3P7IPM9-F1
#
_cell.length_a   1.000
_cell.length_b   1.000
_cell.length_c   1.000
_cell.angle_alpha   90.00
_cell.angle_beta   90.00
_cell.angle_gamma   90.00
#
_symmetry.space_group_name_H-M   'P 1'
#
loop_
_entity.id
_entity.type
_entity.pdbx_description
1 polymer ?
#
loop_
_entity_poly.entity_id
_entity_poly.type
_entity_poly.pdbx_seq_one_letter_code
_entity_poly.pdbx_strand_id
1 'polypeptide(L)'
;MFILILSLLIPPTIASLVVDDMELVLVQVVWRHGDRSPTLTHPTDPLQEDYWKFGGGGWGQLSPIGMKQHFEFGQQLRKYYVDTGYLSSRYDAKEVSQSF
;
A
#
# COMPACT_ATOMS: atom_id res chain seq x y z
N MET A 1 -11.15 36.79 54.40
CA MET A 1 -11.46 37.21 53.02
C MET A 1 -11.06 36.05 52.13
N PHE A 2 -11.93 35.04 52.02
CA PHE A 2 -12.69 34.74 50.78
C PHE A 2 -11.76 34.76 49.57
N ILE A 3 -11.39 33.61 49.02
CA ILE A 3 -12.03 32.96 47.85
C ILE A 3 -11.48 31.50 47.87
N LEU A 4 -12.21 30.40 48.04
CA LEU A 4 -13.38 29.87 47.32
C LEU A 4 -13.23 29.88 45.79
N ILE A 5 -12.22 29.21 45.25
CA ILE A 5 -12.34 28.55 43.93
C ILE A 5 -11.74 27.14 44.04
N LEU A 6 -12.61 26.19 44.40
CA LEU A 6 -12.44 24.77 44.15
C LEU A 6 -12.60 24.56 42.63
N SER A 7 -11.61 24.96 41.84
CA SER A 7 -11.54 24.62 40.42
C SER A 7 -11.01 23.20 40.29
N LEU A 8 -11.95 22.24 40.31
CA LEU A 8 -11.95 21.00 39.54
C LEU A 8 -10.61 20.69 38.83
N LEU A 9 -9.66 20.10 39.57
CA LEU A 9 -8.38 19.62 39.04
C LEU A 9 -8.55 18.18 38.52
N ILE A 10 -9.55 17.96 37.67
CA ILE A 10 -9.63 16.75 36.86
C ILE A 10 -9.20 17.21 35.47
N PRO A 11 -7.91 17.08 35.09
CA PRO A 11 -7.59 17.15 33.68
C PRO A 11 -8.53 16.17 32.96
N PRO A 12 -9.08 16.50 31.78
CA PRO A 12 -9.71 15.49 30.97
C PRO A 12 -8.58 14.55 30.57
N THR A 13 -8.28 13.55 31.40
CA THR A 13 -7.78 12.28 30.94
C THR A 13 -8.91 11.71 30.09
N ILE A 14 -9.02 12.22 28.87
CA ILE A 14 -9.10 11.29 27.75
C ILE A 14 -7.83 10.47 27.95
N ALA A 15 -7.95 9.38 28.71
CA ALA A 15 -7.03 8.30 28.58
C ALA A 15 -7.07 8.01 27.09
N SER A 16 -6.04 8.46 26.38
CA SER A 16 -5.70 7.82 25.13
C SER A 16 -5.76 6.35 25.48
N LEU A 17 -6.74 5.64 24.92
CA LEU A 17 -6.69 4.20 24.83
C LEU A 17 -5.48 3.93 23.94
N VAL A 18 -4.29 4.05 24.54
CA VAL A 18 -3.07 3.54 23.97
C VAL A 18 -3.32 2.05 24.02
N VAL A 19 -3.69 1.52 22.87
CA VAL A 19 -3.64 0.09 22.61
C VAL A 19 -2.15 -0.23 22.54
N ASP A 20 -1.49 -0.24 23.70
CA ASP A 20 -0.03 -0.33 23.84
C ASP A 20 0.47 -1.79 23.77
N ASP A 21 -0.46 -2.75 23.70
CA ASP A 21 -0.16 -4.18 23.74
C ASP A 21 -0.31 -4.90 22.38
N MET A 22 -0.55 -4.17 21.28
CA MET A 22 -0.72 -4.80 19.97
C MET A 22 0.57 -4.78 19.17
N GLU A 23 1.19 -5.95 19.02
CA GLU A 23 2.35 -6.17 18.17
C GLU A 23 1.91 -6.56 16.75
N LEU A 24 2.47 -5.91 15.73
CA LEU A 24 2.32 -6.34 14.35
C LEU A 24 3.20 -7.59 14.13
N VAL A 25 2.59 -8.75 13.95
CA VAL A 25 3.33 -10.02 13.75
C VAL A 25 3.45 -10.44 12.29
N LEU A 26 2.45 -10.13 11.46
CA LEU A 26 2.39 -10.53 10.06
C LEU A 26 1.58 -9.51 9.25
N VAL A 27 2.04 -9.26 8.02
CA VAL A 27 1.28 -8.51 7.02
C VAL A 27 0.99 -9.42 5.84
N GLN A 28 -0.29 -9.59 5.50
CA GLN A 28 -0.71 -10.24 4.26
C GLN A 28 -1.38 -9.19 3.37
N VAL A 29 -0.78 -8.92 2.22
CA VAL A 29 -1.30 -7.93 1.27
C VAL A 29 -1.83 -8.65 0.05
N VAL A 30 -3.05 -8.31 -0.37
CA VAL A 30 -3.66 -8.80 -1.60
C VAL A 30 -3.86 -7.59 -2.52
N TRP A 31 -3.28 -7.64 -3.70
CA TRP A 31 -3.41 -6.59 -4.70
C TRP A 31 -3.67 -7.19 -6.08
N ARG A 32 -4.32 -6.41 -6.92
CA ARG A 32 -4.48 -6.74 -8.33
C ARG A 32 -3.25 -6.28 -9.11
N HIS A 33 -3.00 -6.90 -10.26
CA HIS A 33 -2.10 -6.33 -11.26
C HIS A 33 -2.44 -4.87 -11.56
N GLY A 34 -1.45 -4.10 -12.03
CA GLY A 34 -1.62 -2.68 -12.36
C GLY A 34 -2.36 -2.52 -13.69
N ASP A 35 -2.52 -1.29 -14.14
CA ASP A 35 -3.06 -1.03 -15.48
C ASP A 35 -2.30 -1.84 -16.56
N ARG A 36 -3.06 -2.50 -17.44
CA ARG A 36 -2.54 -3.38 -18.48
C ARG A 36 -3.42 -3.32 -19.73
N SER A 37 -2.85 -3.66 -20.88
CA SER A 37 -3.62 -3.81 -22.12
C SER A 37 -4.67 -4.93 -22.01
N PRO A 38 -5.73 -4.89 -22.86
CA PRO A 38 -6.66 -6.00 -22.99
C PRO A 38 -5.92 -7.31 -23.30
N THR A 39 -6.51 -8.47 -23.02
CA THR A 39 -5.90 -9.77 -23.38
C THR A 39 -6.25 -10.21 -24.81
N LEU A 40 -7.32 -9.65 -25.36
CA LEU A 40 -7.85 -9.89 -26.69
C LEU A 40 -8.94 -8.84 -26.96
N THR A 41 -9.34 -8.73 -28.22
CA THR A 41 -10.53 -7.98 -28.63
C THR A 41 -11.35 -8.76 -29.65
N HIS A 42 -12.48 -8.22 -30.09
CA HIS A 42 -13.31 -8.82 -31.12
C HIS A 42 -12.54 -8.89 -32.46
N PRO A 43 -12.72 -9.94 -33.29
CA PRO A 43 -11.97 -10.10 -34.54
C PRO A 43 -12.10 -8.93 -35.54
N THR A 44 -13.22 -8.19 -35.48
CA THR A 44 -13.48 -7.04 -36.36
C THR A 44 -13.29 -5.68 -35.69
N ASP A 45 -12.72 -5.64 -34.48
CA ASP A 45 -12.34 -4.38 -33.84
C ASP A 45 -11.23 -3.70 -34.67
N PRO A 46 -11.35 -2.42 -35.06
CA PRO A 46 -10.26 -1.71 -35.71
C PRO A 46 -9.01 -1.58 -34.84
N LEU A 47 -9.12 -1.66 -33.51
CA LEU A 47 -8.00 -1.52 -32.56
C LEU A 47 -7.44 -2.87 -32.13
N GLN A 48 -6.65 -3.46 -33.03
CA GLN A 48 -5.93 -4.72 -32.78
C GLN A 48 -4.64 -4.51 -31.96
N GLU A 49 -3.88 -5.60 -31.75
CA GLU A 49 -2.71 -5.63 -30.85
C GLU A 49 -1.68 -4.52 -31.10
N ASP A 50 -1.50 -4.14 -32.36
CA ASP A 50 -0.55 -3.10 -32.76
C ASP A 50 -0.78 -1.75 -32.05
N TYR A 51 -2.04 -1.47 -31.65
CA TYR A 51 -2.41 -0.28 -30.89
C TYR A 51 -2.11 -0.39 -29.39
N TRP A 52 -1.79 -1.57 -28.90
CA TRP A 52 -1.55 -1.89 -27.48
C TRP A 52 -0.09 -2.23 -27.18
N LYS A 53 0.83 -1.82 -28.06
CA LYS A 53 2.27 -2.04 -27.89
C LYS A 53 2.94 -1.01 -26.98
N PHE A 54 2.26 0.09 -26.63
CA PHE A 54 2.83 1.14 -25.78
C PHE A 54 3.02 0.65 -24.33
N GLY A 55 4.26 0.23 -24.04
CA GLY A 55 4.71 -0.29 -22.75
C GLY A 55 4.11 -1.63 -22.40
N GLY A 56 4.94 -2.67 -22.40
CA GLY A 56 4.54 -4.04 -22.15
C GLY A 56 4.52 -4.91 -23.41
N GLY A 57 4.35 -4.33 -24.60
CA GLY A 57 4.66 -5.00 -25.87
C GLY A 57 3.53 -5.80 -26.52
N GLY A 58 2.27 -5.61 -26.12
CA GLY A 58 1.12 -6.26 -26.74
C GLY A 58 0.05 -6.63 -25.72
N TRP A 59 -0.76 -7.65 -26.02
CA TRP A 59 -1.90 -8.04 -25.21
C TRP A 59 -1.54 -8.52 -23.79
N GLY A 60 -2.35 -8.08 -22.82
CA GLY A 60 -2.28 -8.49 -21.42
C GLY A 60 -1.11 -7.92 -20.62
N GLN A 61 -0.26 -7.09 -21.24
CA GLN A 61 0.98 -6.60 -20.65
C GLN A 61 0.76 -5.32 -19.84
N LEU A 62 1.55 -5.12 -18.79
CA LEU A 62 1.50 -3.91 -17.97
C LEU A 62 1.81 -2.67 -18.80
N SER A 63 0.96 -1.65 -18.70
CA SER A 63 1.23 -0.36 -19.31
C SER A 63 2.27 0.40 -18.47
N PRO A 64 2.92 1.45 -19.01
CA PRO A 64 3.82 2.30 -18.22
C PRO A 64 3.13 2.96 -17.03
N ILE A 65 1.82 3.21 -17.16
CA ILE A 65 0.98 3.72 -16.07
C ILE A 65 0.88 2.65 -14.98
N GLY A 66 0.58 1.39 -15.35
CA GLY A 66 0.50 0.26 -14.42
C GLY A 66 1.82 -0.02 -13.70
N MET A 67 2.96 0.09 -14.41
CA MET A 67 4.28 -0.03 -13.80
C MET A 67 4.52 1.07 -12.76
N LYS A 68 4.19 2.32 -13.08
CA LYS A 68 4.32 3.45 -12.16
C LYS A 68 3.43 3.28 -10.92
N GLN A 69 2.19 2.84 -11.10
CA GLN A 69 1.26 2.54 -9.99
C GLN A 69 1.87 1.52 -9.03
N HIS A 70 2.45 0.43 -9.55
CA HIS A 70 3.10 -0.59 -8.71
C HIS A 70 4.34 -0.08 -8.01
N PHE A 71 5.13 0.76 -8.66
CA PHE A 71 6.28 1.40 -8.03
C PHE A 71 5.86 2.28 -6.85
N GLU A 72 4.85 3.14 -7.04
CA GLU A 72 4.31 4.01 -5.99
C GLU A 72 3.68 3.20 -4.85
N PHE A 73 2.98 2.11 -5.17
CA PHE A 73 2.45 1.18 -4.17
C PHE A 73 3.58 0.55 -3.33
N GLY A 74 4.66 0.09 -3.97
CA GLY A 74 5.85 -0.41 -3.27
C GLY A 74 6.51 0.64 -2.36
N GLN A 75 6.52 1.91 -2.78
CA GLN A 75 7.00 3.01 -1.93
C GLN A 75 6.12 3.22 -0.69
N GLN A 76 4.80 3.08 -0.81
CA GLN A 76 3.89 3.14 0.33
C GLN A 76 4.13 1.97 1.29
N LEU A 77 4.26 0.74 0.79
CA LEU A 77 4.58 -0.42 1.63
C LEU A 77 5.91 -0.24 2.37
N ARG A 78 6.93 0.32 1.69
CA ARG A 78 8.20 0.66 2.32
C ARG A 78 8.01 1.67 3.46
N LYS A 79 7.22 2.71 3.25
CA LYS A 79 6.90 3.71 4.28
C LYS A 79 6.20 3.09 5.49
N TYR A 80 5.28 2.15 5.27
CA TYR A 80 4.52 1.54 6.36
C TYR A 80 5.31 0.50 7.15
N TYR A 81 6.21 -0.22 6.49
CA TYR A 81 6.81 -1.43 7.08
C TYR A 81 8.33 -1.36 7.21
N VAL A 82 9.05 -0.64 6.36
CA VAL A 82 10.51 -0.49 6.51
C VAL A 82 10.83 0.74 7.34
N ASP A 83 10.21 1.88 7.04
CA ASP A 83 10.54 3.14 7.72
C ASP A 83 10.06 3.16 9.20
N THR A 84 9.09 2.31 9.54
CA THR A 84 8.62 2.07 10.91
C THR A 84 9.46 1.03 11.67
N GLY A 85 10.40 0.36 10.98
CA GLY A 85 11.28 -0.65 11.56
C GLY A 85 10.70 -2.06 11.65
N TYR A 86 9.51 -2.32 11.08
CA TYR A 86 8.93 -3.67 11.07
C TYR A 86 9.68 -4.65 10.15
N LEU A 87 10.18 -4.17 9.01
CA LEU A 87 11.02 -4.89 8.05
C LEU A 87 12.43 -4.30 8.02
N SER A 88 13.40 -5.12 7.65
CA SER A 88 14.79 -4.69 7.48
C SER A 88 14.95 -3.62 6.41
N SER A 89 15.88 -2.68 6.63
CA SER A 89 16.17 -1.58 5.68
C SER A 89 16.66 -2.07 4.31
N ARG A 90 17.35 -3.22 4.30
CA ARG A 90 17.76 -3.99 3.12
C ARG A 90 16.86 -5.22 3.00
N TYR A 91 16.59 -5.62 1.76
CA TYR A 91 15.77 -6.79 1.46
C TYR A 91 16.36 -8.08 2.07
N ASP A 92 15.51 -8.83 2.78
CA ASP A 92 15.74 -10.20 3.21
C ASP A 92 14.59 -11.09 2.71
N ALA A 93 14.93 -12.17 1.98
CA ALA A 93 13.95 -13.11 1.44
C ALA A 93 13.21 -13.92 2.51
N LYS A 94 13.68 -13.92 3.75
CA LYS A 94 12.98 -14.53 4.90
C LYS A 94 11.86 -13.65 5.44
N GLU A 95 11.95 -12.33 5.26
CA GLU A 95 10.95 -11.37 5.75
C GLU A 95 9.84 -11.12 4.72
N VAL A 96 10.16 -11.21 3.43
CA VAL A 96 9.22 -10.92 2.33
C VAL A 96 9.15 -12.10 1.37
N SER A 97 7.97 -12.68 1.24
CA SER A 97 7.68 -13.75 0.30
C SER A 97 6.46 -13.41 -0.56
N GLN A 98 6.47 -13.92 -1.80
CA GLN A 98 5.35 -13.82 -2.73
C GLN A 98 4.97 -15.23 -3.18
N SER A 99 3.68 -15.56 -3.09
CA SER A 99 3.12 -16.78 -3.71
C SER A 99 2.52 -16.41 -5.07
N PHE A 100 2.75 -17.27 -6.07
CA PHE A 100 2.23 -17.15 -7.43
C PHE A 100 1.12 -18.17 -7.67
#